data_AF-A0A183KU87-F1
#
_entry.id   AF-A0A183KU87-F1
#
_cell.length_a   1.000
_cell.length_b   1.000
_cell.length_c   1.000
_cell.angle_alpha   90.00
_cell.angle_beta   90.00
_cell.angle_gamma   90.00
#
_symmetry.space_group_name_H-M   'P 1'
#
loop_
_entity.id
_entity.type
_entity.pdbx_description
1 polymer ?
#
loop_
_entity_poly.entity_id
_entity_poly.type
_entity_poly.pdbx_seq_one_letter_code
_entity_poly.pdbx_strand_id
1 'polypeptide(L)'
;MKHPLKVQQPSDNEEDDSESFKKVRRVVCKGKAPVDVECVAKVNSAYVYYEGDDIYDAMLNQTNVQNNNNKYYIIQLLKDESINNYSVWFRWGRVGKSGQNKLENFGGNLQAAKSCFEKKFLDKTLNQWRERRNFIKHNGKYDMVEIDYGVQDENATAKKKKVKEVKSRLPVAVQVLMKLICDFSNMEQVMTELKYDSRRAPLGKLSKSQICAGYKALDNISQMIGALSALSQACNTETETKPRGRVKRIVKTNVGDKRKLEEQLLLACNDFYTRIPHDFGMRIPPVIRTMPEVKSKIELLEALSDIEFAVNILKNNQSSTENIIDVNYKRLNCDIKPLRSTDPMYSLLTDYMHETHGVTHNWYTLEILDIFECQKSAEQGEFKDYGNR
;
A
#
# COMPACT_ATOMS: atom_id res chain seq x y z
N MET A 1 29.93 45.66 -24.91
CA MET A 1 29.27 44.82 -25.94
C MET A 1 28.93 43.48 -25.30
N LYS A 2 27.68 43.31 -24.86
CA LYS A 2 27.19 42.06 -24.27
C LYS A 2 26.41 41.30 -25.35
N HIS A 3 26.86 40.10 -25.68
CA HIS A 3 26.15 39.21 -26.59
C HIS A 3 24.79 38.82 -26.00
N PRO A 4 23.70 38.83 -26.79
CA PRO A 4 22.41 38.33 -26.34
C PRO A 4 22.42 36.79 -26.35
N LEU A 5 22.08 36.20 -25.20
CA LEU A 5 21.82 34.77 -25.06
C LEU A 5 20.57 34.41 -25.87
N LYS A 6 20.75 33.55 -26.88
CA LYS A 6 19.65 32.93 -27.62
C LYS A 6 18.88 32.00 -26.67
N VAL A 7 17.60 32.30 -26.46
CA VAL A 7 16.63 31.36 -25.91
C VAL A 7 16.50 30.21 -26.90
N GLN A 8 16.92 29.01 -26.49
CA GLN A 8 16.60 27.77 -27.22
C GLN A 8 15.12 27.47 -27.00
N GLN A 9 14.37 27.34 -28.10
CA GLN A 9 13.04 26.74 -28.08
C GLN A 9 13.17 25.26 -27.66
N PRO A 10 12.21 24.70 -26.90
CA PRO A 10 12.22 23.28 -26.59
C PRO A 10 12.06 22.48 -27.88
N SER A 11 12.97 21.54 -28.11
CA SER A 11 12.86 20.53 -29.17
C SER A 11 11.70 19.61 -28.88
N ASP A 12 10.77 19.49 -29.84
CA ASP A 12 9.72 18.48 -29.89
C ASP A 12 10.33 17.07 -29.98
N ASN A 13 10.73 16.51 -28.83
CA ASN A 13 10.91 15.08 -28.68
C ASN A 13 9.64 14.54 -28.03
N GLU A 14 8.66 14.18 -28.87
CA GLU A 14 7.54 13.33 -28.48
C GLU A 14 8.11 11.93 -28.15
N GLU A 15 8.61 11.76 -26.92
CA GLU A 15 8.79 10.43 -26.33
C GLU A 15 7.42 9.77 -26.16
N ASP A 16 7.32 8.49 -26.51
CA ASP A 16 6.10 7.66 -26.55
C ASP A 16 5.41 7.58 -25.17
N ASP A 17 4.58 8.59 -24.90
CA ASP A 17 3.80 8.83 -23.66
C ASP A 17 2.82 7.69 -23.30
N SER A 18 2.61 6.75 -24.22
CA SER A 18 1.77 5.56 -23.99
C SER A 18 2.45 4.53 -23.07
N GLU A 19 3.73 4.69 -22.73
CA GLU A 19 4.51 3.72 -21.95
C GLU A 19 4.45 3.94 -20.43
N SER A 20 4.28 5.18 -19.94
CA SER A 20 4.21 5.47 -18.50
C SER A 20 2.95 4.90 -17.83
N PHE A 21 1.79 5.00 -18.50
CA PHE A 21 0.52 4.41 -18.03
C PHE A 21 0.46 2.88 -18.14
N LYS A 22 1.32 2.25 -18.95
CA LYS A 22 1.44 0.79 -19.04
C LYS A 22 2.15 0.18 -17.82
N LYS A 23 2.75 1.02 -16.97
CA LYS A 23 3.63 0.61 -15.87
C LYS A 23 2.97 0.46 -14.51
N VAL A 24 1.65 0.63 -14.41
CA VAL A 24 0.92 -0.14 -13.37
C VAL A 24 1.22 -1.59 -13.70
N ARG A 25 1.76 -2.38 -12.77
CA ARG A 25 1.73 -3.84 -12.92
C ARG A 25 0.27 -4.25 -13.03
N ARG A 26 -0.28 -4.20 -14.24
CA ARG A 26 -1.62 -4.64 -14.55
C ARG A 26 -1.51 -6.14 -14.41
N VAL A 27 -1.89 -6.59 -13.22
CA VAL A 27 -2.07 -7.99 -12.91
C VAL A 27 -3.18 -8.47 -13.84
N VAL A 28 -2.78 -9.07 -14.96
CA VAL A 28 -3.72 -9.66 -15.93
C VAL A 28 -4.17 -10.97 -15.30
N CYS A 29 -5.39 -10.98 -14.79
CA CYS A 29 -6.00 -12.19 -14.25
C CYS A 29 -6.70 -12.94 -15.38
N LYS A 30 -6.40 -14.22 -15.55
CA LYS A 30 -7.36 -15.14 -16.15
C LYS A 30 -8.17 -15.71 -14.99
N GLY A 31 -9.47 -15.39 -14.92
CA GLY A 31 -10.32 -15.71 -13.76
C GLY A 31 -10.29 -14.67 -12.64
N LYS A 32 -10.71 -15.07 -11.42
CA LYS A 32 -10.89 -14.15 -10.26
C LYS A 32 -9.59 -13.72 -9.55
N ALA A 33 -8.47 -14.42 -9.79
CA ALA A 33 -7.16 -14.08 -9.23
C ALA A 33 -6.05 -14.43 -10.25
N PRO A 34 -4.92 -13.71 -10.22
CA PRO A 34 -3.81 -13.97 -11.13
C PRO A 34 -3.04 -15.23 -10.75
N VAL A 35 -2.54 -15.94 -11.75
CA VAL A 35 -1.51 -16.95 -11.52
C VAL A 35 -0.20 -16.23 -11.15
N ASP A 36 0.48 -16.73 -10.13
CA ASP A 36 1.80 -16.22 -9.72
C ASP A 36 2.78 -16.26 -10.90
N VAL A 37 3.36 -15.10 -11.23
CA VAL A 37 4.25 -14.92 -12.38
C VAL A 37 5.51 -15.79 -12.32
N GLU A 38 5.91 -16.19 -11.12
CA GLU A 38 7.04 -17.10 -10.90
C GLU A 38 6.71 -18.56 -11.27
N CYS A 39 5.42 -18.89 -11.45
CA CYS A 39 5.00 -20.20 -11.95
C CYS A 39 5.07 -20.23 -13.49
N VAL A 40 6.28 -20.09 -14.05
CA VAL A 40 6.51 -19.98 -15.51
C VAL A 40 5.90 -21.12 -16.32
N ALA A 41 5.75 -22.31 -15.72
CA ALA A 41 5.14 -23.49 -16.35
C ALA A 41 3.61 -23.38 -16.53
N LYS A 42 2.93 -22.49 -15.79
CA LYS A 42 1.46 -22.40 -15.75
C LYS A 42 0.92 -20.98 -15.98
N VAL A 43 1.73 -19.94 -15.80
CA VAL A 43 1.32 -18.52 -15.86
C VAL A 43 0.53 -18.15 -17.13
N ASN A 44 0.81 -18.80 -18.27
CA ASN A 44 0.16 -18.51 -19.55
C ASN A 44 -0.90 -19.55 -19.98
N SER A 45 -1.02 -20.67 -19.25
CA SER A 45 -1.80 -21.85 -19.67
C SER A 45 -2.81 -22.34 -18.62
N ALA A 46 -2.88 -21.67 -17.47
CA ALA A 46 -3.74 -22.02 -16.37
C ALA A 46 -4.36 -20.76 -15.75
N TYR A 47 -5.38 -20.97 -14.92
CA TYR A 47 -5.99 -19.96 -14.07
C TYR A 47 -6.05 -20.44 -12.62
N VAL A 48 -6.12 -19.51 -11.68
CA VAL A 48 -6.36 -19.85 -10.26
C VAL A 48 -7.77 -20.38 -10.12
N TYR A 49 -7.91 -21.56 -9.53
CA TYR A 49 -9.18 -22.25 -9.36
C TYR A 49 -10.08 -21.53 -8.34
N TYR A 50 -11.38 -21.49 -8.62
CA TYR A 50 -12.40 -20.91 -7.75
C TYR A 50 -13.71 -21.72 -7.80
N GLU A 51 -14.50 -21.64 -6.73
CA GLU A 51 -15.85 -22.19 -6.63
C GLU A 51 -16.81 -21.13 -6.11
N GLY A 52 -17.69 -20.62 -6.98
CA GLY A 52 -18.47 -19.42 -6.63
C GLY A 52 -17.51 -18.29 -6.29
N ASP A 53 -17.59 -17.77 -5.06
CA ASP A 53 -16.69 -16.72 -4.54
C ASP A 53 -15.49 -17.24 -3.75
N ASP A 54 -15.36 -18.56 -3.60
CA ASP A 54 -14.22 -19.17 -2.94
C ASP A 54 -13.05 -19.35 -3.91
N ILE A 55 -12.14 -18.39 -3.91
CA ILE A 55 -10.90 -18.40 -4.70
C ILE A 55 -9.81 -19.15 -3.92
N TYR A 56 -9.22 -20.19 -4.51
CA TYR A 56 -8.14 -20.98 -3.89
C TYR A 56 -6.76 -20.33 -4.13
N ASP A 57 -6.63 -19.12 -3.60
CA ASP A 57 -5.39 -18.33 -3.51
C ASP A 57 -5.19 -17.88 -2.06
N ALA A 58 -3.99 -18.09 -1.52
CA ALA A 58 -3.64 -17.64 -0.19
C ALA A 58 -2.24 -17.01 -0.19
N MET A 59 -2.18 -15.74 0.18
CA MET A 59 -0.95 -15.05 0.54
C MET A 59 -0.82 -15.01 2.06
N LEU A 60 0.24 -15.61 2.58
CA LEU A 60 0.51 -15.70 4.01
C LEU A 60 1.78 -14.93 4.36
N ASN A 61 1.78 -14.28 5.51
CA ASN A 61 2.93 -13.54 6.02
C ASN A 61 3.22 -13.89 7.49
N GLN A 62 4.49 -13.83 7.87
CA GLN A 62 4.93 -14.07 9.24
C GLN A 62 6.15 -13.22 9.56
N THR A 63 6.02 -12.40 10.60
CA THR A 63 7.14 -11.65 11.17
C THR A 63 7.39 -12.06 12.62
N ASN A 64 8.67 -12.25 12.94
CA ASN A 64 9.19 -12.34 14.30
C ASN A 64 10.55 -11.61 14.32
N VAL A 65 10.54 -10.41 14.88
CA VAL A 65 11.68 -9.50 15.02
C VAL A 65 12.82 -10.16 15.79
N GLN A 66 12.54 -10.89 16.88
CA GLN A 66 13.56 -11.52 17.74
C GLN A 66 14.44 -12.50 16.97
N ASN A 67 13.83 -13.26 16.06
CA ASN A 67 14.50 -14.31 15.30
C ASN A 67 14.87 -13.87 13.87
N ASN A 68 14.79 -12.57 13.55
CA ASN A 68 14.94 -12.04 12.19
C ASN A 68 14.10 -12.79 11.14
N ASN A 69 12.90 -13.24 11.53
CA ASN A 69 11.99 -13.89 10.62
C ASN A 69 11.07 -12.83 10.03
N ASN A 70 11.07 -12.73 8.71
CA ASN A 70 10.13 -11.94 7.93
C ASN A 70 9.89 -12.73 6.65
N LYS A 71 8.87 -13.60 6.67
CA LYS A 71 8.69 -14.69 5.71
C LYS A 71 7.31 -14.63 5.10
N TYR A 72 7.24 -14.94 3.81
CA TYR A 72 5.98 -15.10 3.09
C TYR A 72 5.78 -16.55 2.65
N TYR A 73 4.53 -16.91 2.40
CA TYR A 73 4.14 -18.18 1.80
C TYR A 73 2.93 -17.95 0.89
N ILE A 74 3.04 -18.31 -0.38
CA ILE A 74 1.95 -18.27 -1.37
C ILE A 74 1.51 -19.71 -1.62
N ILE A 75 0.20 -19.90 -1.68
CA ILE A 75 -0.45 -21.16 -2.06
C ILE A 75 -1.49 -20.86 -3.13
N GLN A 76 -1.41 -21.51 -4.28
CA GLN A 76 -2.39 -21.39 -5.36
C GLN A 76 -2.82 -22.77 -5.85
N LEU A 77 -4.13 -23.01 -5.95
CA LEU A 77 -4.66 -24.13 -6.71
C LEU A 77 -4.88 -23.67 -8.15
N LEU A 78 -4.23 -24.31 -9.11
CA LEU A 78 -4.23 -23.95 -10.51
C LEU A 78 -5.01 -24.99 -11.33
N LYS A 79 -5.77 -24.51 -12.31
CA LYS A 79 -6.49 -25.30 -13.31
C LYS A 79 -5.95 -25.00 -14.70
N ASP A 80 -5.51 -26.02 -15.42
CA ASP A 80 -5.11 -25.86 -16.84
C ASP A 80 -6.34 -25.57 -17.71
N GLU A 81 -6.18 -24.68 -18.70
CA GLU A 81 -7.27 -24.28 -19.60
C GLU A 81 -7.61 -25.37 -20.62
N SER A 82 -6.58 -25.94 -21.24
CA SER A 82 -6.74 -26.83 -22.39
C SER A 82 -7.02 -28.28 -21.99
N ILE A 83 -6.66 -28.67 -20.77
CA ILE A 83 -6.74 -30.05 -20.30
C ILE A 83 -7.35 -30.10 -18.91
N ASN A 84 -8.06 -31.19 -18.61
CA ASN A 84 -8.61 -31.40 -17.28
C ASN A 84 -7.49 -31.78 -16.28
N ASN A 85 -6.64 -30.82 -15.93
CA ASN A 85 -5.51 -31.00 -15.04
C ASN A 85 -5.52 -29.94 -13.92
N TYR A 86 -5.13 -30.35 -12.71
CA TYR A 86 -5.05 -29.51 -11.52
C TYR A 86 -3.64 -29.60 -10.93
N SER A 87 -3.14 -28.48 -10.43
CA SER A 87 -1.84 -28.42 -9.77
C SER A 87 -1.91 -27.49 -8.57
N VAL A 88 -1.10 -27.73 -7.55
CA VAL A 88 -0.95 -26.80 -6.42
C VAL A 88 0.44 -26.18 -6.49
N TRP A 89 0.47 -24.86 -6.58
CA TRP A 89 1.67 -24.06 -6.57
C TRP A 89 1.94 -23.54 -5.16
N PHE A 90 3.19 -23.67 -4.75
CA PHE A 90 3.71 -23.17 -3.49
C PHE A 90 4.92 -22.28 -3.77
N ARG A 91 4.99 -21.12 -3.14
CA ARG A 91 6.19 -20.28 -3.17
C ARG A 91 6.43 -19.63 -1.81
N TRP A 92 7.66 -19.70 -1.30
CA TRP A 92 7.97 -19.20 0.03
C TRP A 92 9.38 -18.67 0.14
N GLY A 93 9.61 -17.78 1.09
CA GLY A 93 10.93 -17.22 1.29
C GLY A 93 10.92 -16.00 2.19
N ARG A 94 12.00 -15.24 2.13
CA ARG A 94 12.12 -13.97 2.85
C ARG A 94 11.36 -12.86 2.13
N VAL A 95 10.67 -12.02 2.88
CA VAL A 95 9.97 -10.86 2.30
C VAL A 95 10.98 -9.97 1.57
N GLY A 96 10.64 -9.55 0.35
CA GLY A 96 11.55 -8.78 -0.50
C GLY A 96 12.63 -9.53 -1.30
N LYS A 97 12.76 -10.85 -1.15
CA LYS A 97 13.76 -11.66 -1.88
C LYS A 97 13.12 -12.77 -2.69
N SER A 98 13.84 -13.26 -3.71
CA SER A 98 13.43 -14.47 -4.42
C SER A 98 13.35 -15.64 -3.45
N GLY A 99 12.26 -16.39 -3.53
CA GLY A 99 11.98 -17.53 -2.67
C GLY A 99 12.25 -18.86 -3.36
N GLN A 100 12.02 -19.94 -2.62
CA GLN A 100 11.88 -21.28 -3.17
C GLN A 100 10.44 -21.48 -3.64
N ASN A 101 10.25 -22.43 -4.56
CA ASN A 101 8.93 -22.78 -5.05
C ASN A 101 8.80 -24.29 -5.26
N LYS A 102 7.56 -24.75 -5.40
CA LYS A 102 7.21 -26.12 -5.72
C LYS A 102 5.87 -26.15 -6.45
N LEU A 103 5.82 -26.85 -7.58
CA LEU A 103 4.59 -27.17 -8.29
C LEU A 103 4.29 -28.66 -8.10
N GLU A 104 3.16 -28.99 -7.49
CA GLU A 104 2.68 -30.36 -7.35
C GLU A 104 1.53 -30.60 -8.33
N ASN A 105 1.64 -31.65 -9.15
CA ASN A 105 0.63 -31.98 -10.17
C ASN A 105 -0.29 -33.10 -9.67
N PHE A 106 -1.60 -32.96 -9.90
CA PHE A 106 -2.64 -33.87 -9.44
C PHE A 106 -3.48 -34.47 -10.58
N GLY A 107 -3.15 -34.19 -11.84
CA GLY A 107 -3.94 -34.70 -12.96
C GLY A 107 -5.37 -34.17 -12.91
N GLY A 108 -6.35 -34.99 -13.31
CA GLY A 108 -7.78 -34.65 -13.21
C GLY A 108 -8.37 -34.70 -11.78
N ASN A 109 -7.58 -35.01 -10.75
CA ASN A 109 -8.08 -35.20 -9.39
C ASN A 109 -8.15 -33.89 -8.60
N LEU A 110 -9.25 -33.16 -8.79
CA LEU A 110 -9.52 -31.92 -8.06
C LEU A 110 -9.52 -32.11 -6.54
N GLN A 111 -10.10 -33.19 -6.03
CA GLN A 111 -10.25 -33.38 -4.59
C GLN A 111 -8.90 -33.56 -3.91
N ALA A 112 -7.96 -34.30 -4.53
CA ALA A 112 -6.60 -34.44 -4.03
C ALA A 112 -5.85 -33.09 -4.03
N ALA A 113 -6.02 -32.28 -5.08
CA ALA A 113 -5.44 -30.94 -5.16
C ALA A 113 -5.97 -30.03 -4.05
N LYS A 114 -7.29 -30.02 -3.81
CA LYS A 114 -7.91 -29.28 -2.70
C LYS A 114 -7.39 -29.74 -1.35
N SER A 115 -7.35 -31.05 -1.10
CA SER A 115 -6.81 -31.57 0.16
C SER A 115 -5.34 -31.20 0.36
N CYS A 116 -4.52 -31.15 -0.69
CA CYS A 116 -3.14 -30.67 -0.58
C CYS A 116 -3.08 -29.18 -0.20
N PHE A 117 -3.88 -28.34 -0.86
CA PHE A 117 -4.01 -26.91 -0.58
C PHE A 117 -4.46 -26.67 0.88
N GLU A 118 -5.60 -27.25 1.28
CA GLU A 118 -6.22 -27.05 2.59
C GLU A 118 -5.32 -27.57 3.72
N LYS A 119 -4.67 -28.72 3.52
CA LYS A 119 -3.71 -29.28 4.48
C LYS A 119 -2.50 -28.37 4.65
N LYS A 120 -1.98 -27.80 3.55
CA LYS A 120 -0.85 -26.86 3.65
C LYS A 120 -1.25 -25.57 4.35
N PHE A 121 -2.43 -25.03 4.03
CA PHE A 121 -2.98 -23.85 4.70
C PHE A 121 -3.08 -24.10 6.21
N LEU A 122 -3.74 -25.18 6.63
CA LEU A 122 -3.90 -25.57 8.03
C LEU A 122 -2.55 -25.76 8.75
N ASP A 123 -1.56 -26.41 8.14
CA ASP A 123 -0.22 -26.57 8.72
C ASP A 123 0.46 -25.22 9.03
N LYS A 124 0.30 -24.25 8.11
CA LYS A 124 0.93 -22.93 8.21
C LYS A 124 0.18 -21.96 9.12
N THR A 125 -1.14 -22.03 9.19
CA THR A 125 -1.98 -21.05 9.88
C THR A 125 -2.67 -21.59 11.13
N LEU A 126 -2.80 -22.91 11.28
CA LEU A 126 -3.69 -23.60 12.25
C LEU A 126 -5.18 -23.27 12.07
N ASN A 127 -5.57 -22.69 10.95
CA ASN A 127 -6.95 -22.39 10.62
C ASN A 127 -7.44 -23.32 9.50
N GLN A 128 -8.71 -23.73 9.54
CA GLN A 128 -9.31 -24.44 8.42
C GLN A 128 -9.59 -23.49 7.27
N TRP A 129 -9.31 -23.91 6.03
CA TRP A 129 -9.52 -23.08 4.84
C TRP A 129 -10.98 -22.61 4.69
N ARG A 130 -11.93 -23.48 5.04
CA ARG A 130 -13.38 -23.18 4.96
C ARG A 130 -13.82 -22.12 5.98
N GLU A 131 -13.12 -22.02 7.10
CA GLU A 131 -13.43 -21.09 8.19
C GLU A 131 -12.58 -19.81 8.15
N ARG A 132 -11.85 -19.58 7.05
CA ARG A 132 -10.92 -18.45 6.91
C ARG A 132 -11.56 -17.06 7.05
N ARG A 133 -12.88 -16.95 6.96
CA ARG A 133 -13.61 -15.68 7.25
C ARG A 133 -13.53 -15.30 8.74
N ASN A 134 -13.37 -16.29 9.61
CA ASN A 134 -13.18 -16.13 11.05
C ASN A 134 -11.72 -16.44 11.43
N PHE A 135 -10.77 -16.03 10.59
CA PHE A 135 -9.35 -16.34 10.80
C PHE A 135 -8.85 -15.85 12.15
N ILE A 136 -8.22 -16.73 12.92
CA ILE A 136 -7.58 -16.38 14.19
C ILE A 136 -6.06 -16.50 14.02
N LYS A 137 -5.38 -15.39 14.27
CA LYS A 137 -3.92 -15.35 14.25
C LYS A 137 -3.35 -16.11 15.46
N HIS A 138 -2.59 -17.17 15.18
CA HIS A 138 -1.83 -17.90 16.20
C HIS A 138 -0.37 -17.43 16.30
N ASN A 139 0.14 -17.34 17.53
CA ASN A 139 1.52 -16.98 17.78
C ASN A 139 2.49 -17.99 17.13
N GLY A 140 3.56 -17.51 16.51
CA GLY A 140 4.55 -18.35 15.84
C GLY A 140 4.08 -19.05 14.55
N LYS A 141 2.85 -18.77 14.09
CA LYS A 141 2.30 -19.27 12.81
C LYS A 141 2.18 -18.15 11.78
N TYR A 142 1.80 -18.47 10.55
CA TYR A 142 1.55 -17.45 9.52
C TYR A 142 0.20 -16.78 9.74
N ASP A 143 0.09 -15.52 9.33
CA ASP A 143 -1.18 -14.80 9.19
C ASP A 143 -1.58 -14.77 7.71
N MET A 144 -2.86 -14.55 7.44
CA MET A 144 -3.37 -14.37 6.10
C MET A 144 -3.35 -12.88 5.74
N VAL A 145 -2.86 -12.55 4.55
CA VAL A 145 -2.93 -11.20 3.99
C VAL A 145 -4.04 -11.20 2.96
N GLU A 146 -5.12 -10.48 3.25
CA GLU A 146 -6.26 -10.39 2.34
C GLU A 146 -5.93 -9.47 1.16
N ILE A 147 -5.91 -10.06 -0.04
CA ILE A 147 -5.68 -9.36 -1.30
C ILE A 147 -6.97 -9.41 -2.11
N ASP A 148 -7.54 -8.24 -2.40
CA ASP A 148 -8.66 -8.06 -3.32
C ASP A 148 -8.14 -7.84 -4.74
N TYR A 149 -8.12 -8.91 -5.53
CA TYR A 149 -7.74 -8.85 -6.94
C TYR A 149 -8.78 -8.15 -7.81
N GLY A 150 -9.98 -7.86 -7.31
CA GLY A 150 -11.12 -7.34 -8.06
C GLY A 150 -11.63 -8.36 -9.09
N VAL A 151 -12.95 -8.43 -9.27
CA VAL A 151 -13.54 -9.21 -10.36
C VAL A 151 -13.27 -8.45 -11.66
N GLN A 152 -12.37 -8.95 -12.50
CA GLN A 152 -12.35 -8.55 -13.91
C GLN A 152 -13.21 -9.54 -14.67
N ASP A 153 -14.25 -9.04 -15.35
CA ASP A 153 -15.12 -9.85 -16.20
C ASP A 153 -14.29 -10.67 -17.19
N GLU A 154 -14.65 -11.95 -17.32
CA GLU A 154 -13.99 -12.99 -18.12
C GLU A 154 -13.86 -12.66 -19.62
N ASN A 155 -14.37 -11.52 -20.08
CA ASN A 155 -14.32 -11.06 -21.47
C ASN A 155 -13.12 -10.16 -21.83
N ALA A 156 -12.16 -9.96 -20.93
CA ALA A 156 -10.95 -9.21 -21.22
C ALA A 156 -9.86 -10.00 -22.00
N THR A 157 -10.23 -10.97 -22.84
CA THR A 157 -9.38 -11.35 -23.98
C THR A 157 -9.47 -10.28 -25.07
N ALA A 158 -9.06 -9.06 -24.74
CA ALA A 158 -8.87 -8.02 -25.73
C ALA A 158 -7.60 -8.35 -26.53
N LYS A 159 -7.80 -8.96 -27.71
CA LYS A 159 -6.83 -8.92 -28.80
C LYS A 159 -6.21 -7.52 -28.83
N LYS A 160 -4.88 -7.41 -28.78
CA LYS A 160 -4.13 -6.16 -28.97
C LYS A 160 -4.49 -5.55 -30.33
N LYS A 161 -5.60 -4.82 -30.41
CA LYS A 161 -5.80 -3.83 -31.46
C LYS A 161 -4.95 -2.63 -31.06
N LYS A 162 -4.04 -2.20 -31.93
CA LYS A 162 -3.39 -0.89 -31.84
C LYS A 162 -4.52 0.15 -31.78
N VAL A 163 -4.86 0.61 -30.58
CA VAL A 163 -5.80 1.72 -30.39
C VAL A 163 -5.08 2.95 -30.94
N LYS A 164 -5.68 3.61 -31.94
CA LYS A 164 -5.20 4.92 -32.38
C LYS A 164 -5.22 5.85 -31.17
N GLU A 165 -4.10 6.50 -30.90
CA GLU A 165 -3.95 7.39 -29.76
C GLU A 165 -4.89 8.59 -29.91
N VAL A 166 -5.95 8.63 -29.12
CA VAL A 166 -6.92 9.73 -29.12
C VAL A 166 -6.33 10.85 -28.27
N LYS A 167 -6.10 12.03 -28.84
CA LYS A 167 -5.59 13.20 -28.08
C LYS A 167 -6.62 13.65 -27.04
N SER A 168 -6.14 14.07 -25.87
CA SER A 168 -6.96 14.62 -24.79
C SER A 168 -7.59 15.95 -25.21
N ARG A 169 -8.78 16.24 -24.67
CA ARG A 169 -9.49 17.53 -24.88
C ARG A 169 -9.28 18.53 -23.74
N LEU A 170 -8.55 18.16 -22.70
CA LEU A 170 -8.32 19.01 -21.53
C LEU A 170 -7.25 20.08 -21.80
N PRO A 171 -7.24 21.20 -21.06
CA PRO A 171 -6.13 22.16 -21.10
C PRO A 171 -4.79 21.47 -20.78
N VAL A 172 -3.70 21.90 -21.44
CA VAL A 172 -2.38 21.27 -21.28
C VAL A 172 -1.92 21.24 -19.81
N ALA A 173 -2.09 22.34 -19.07
CA ALA A 173 -1.76 22.39 -17.64
C ALA A 173 -2.54 21.34 -16.81
N VAL A 174 -3.82 21.12 -17.13
CA VAL A 174 -4.63 20.09 -16.48
C VAL A 174 -4.16 18.69 -16.90
N GLN A 175 -3.75 18.48 -18.15
CA GLN A 175 -3.16 17.20 -18.57
C GLN A 175 -1.87 16.89 -17.79
N VAL A 176 -1.00 17.88 -17.61
CA VAL A 176 0.24 17.74 -16.81
C VAL A 176 -0.09 17.41 -15.35
N LEU A 177 -1.04 18.14 -14.73
CA LEU A 177 -1.51 17.86 -13.38
C LEU A 177 -2.05 16.43 -13.26
N MET A 178 -2.90 16.01 -14.19
CA MET A 178 -3.48 14.66 -14.22
C MET A 178 -2.41 13.58 -14.37
N LYS A 179 -1.40 13.80 -15.23
CA LYS A 179 -0.25 12.89 -15.37
C LYS A 179 0.51 12.77 -14.05
N LEU A 180 0.72 13.88 -13.34
CA LEU A 180 1.43 13.91 -12.06
C LEU A 180 0.68 13.14 -10.96
N ILE A 181 -0.61 13.45 -10.75
CA ILE A 181 -1.39 12.86 -9.64
C ILE A 181 -1.86 11.42 -9.92
N CYS A 182 -1.84 10.98 -11.18
CA CYS A 182 -2.15 9.60 -11.58
C CYS A 182 -0.89 8.77 -11.91
N ASP A 183 0.31 9.23 -11.53
CA ASP A 183 1.54 8.46 -11.74
C ASP A 183 1.73 7.36 -10.69
N PHE A 184 1.34 6.15 -11.07
CA PHE A 184 1.51 4.96 -10.26
C PHE A 184 2.97 4.56 -10.03
N SER A 185 3.88 4.90 -10.93
CA SER A 185 5.30 4.58 -10.75
C SER A 185 5.87 5.37 -9.58
N ASN A 186 5.50 6.65 -9.48
CA ASN A 186 5.85 7.49 -8.35
C ASN A 186 5.21 6.98 -7.05
N MET A 187 3.93 6.58 -7.08
CA MET A 187 3.27 5.95 -5.93
C MET A 187 3.99 4.65 -5.47
N GLU A 188 4.41 3.79 -6.40
CA GLU A 188 5.22 2.59 -6.10
C GLU A 188 6.58 2.94 -5.49
N GLN A 189 7.22 4.00 -5.95
CA GLN A 189 8.49 4.46 -5.41
C GLN A 189 8.35 4.94 -3.96
N VAL A 190 7.38 5.80 -3.67
CA VAL A 190 7.09 6.29 -2.31
C VAL A 190 6.82 5.12 -1.36
N MET A 191 6.04 4.12 -1.80
CA MET A 191 5.76 2.92 -1.01
C MET A 191 7.01 2.07 -0.74
N THR A 192 7.91 1.99 -1.72
CA THR A 192 9.20 1.30 -1.57
C THR A 192 10.12 2.03 -0.59
N GLU A 193 10.10 3.36 -0.57
CA GLU A 193 10.85 4.18 0.40
C GLU A 193 10.38 3.90 1.83
N LEU A 194 9.06 3.79 2.03
CA LEU A 194 8.41 3.40 3.28
C LEU A 194 8.57 1.90 3.64
N LYS A 195 9.32 1.15 2.82
CA LYS A 195 9.67 -0.28 2.97
C LYS A 195 8.50 -1.23 2.82
N TYR A 196 7.43 -0.84 2.15
CA TYR A 196 6.31 -1.73 1.83
C TYR A 196 6.67 -2.72 0.71
N ASP A 197 6.26 -4.00 0.81
CA ASP A 197 6.50 -5.01 -0.24
C ASP A 197 5.41 -4.98 -1.34
N SER A 198 5.50 -3.97 -2.22
CA SER A 198 4.60 -3.79 -3.37
C SER A 198 4.67 -4.91 -4.41
N ARG A 199 5.71 -5.76 -4.38
CA ARG A 199 5.86 -6.85 -5.36
C ARG A 199 4.91 -8.01 -5.11
N ARG A 200 4.57 -8.27 -3.84
CA ARG A 200 3.71 -9.40 -3.46
C ARG A 200 2.36 -8.99 -2.93
N ALA A 201 2.25 -7.79 -2.37
CA ALA A 201 0.98 -7.14 -2.08
C ALA A 201 0.88 -5.88 -2.96
N PRO A 202 0.50 -6.02 -4.24
CA PRO A 202 0.45 -4.90 -5.17
C PRO A 202 -0.42 -3.77 -4.64
N LEU A 203 -0.06 -2.55 -5.00
CA LEU A 203 -0.78 -1.37 -4.55
C LEU A 203 -2.25 -1.38 -5.00
N GLY A 204 -3.13 -0.95 -4.09
CA GLY A 204 -4.58 -0.96 -4.30
C GLY A 204 -5.19 -2.34 -4.51
N LYS A 205 -4.57 -3.36 -3.93
CA LYS A 205 -5.10 -4.72 -3.82
C LYS A 205 -5.16 -5.19 -2.36
N LEU A 206 -4.58 -4.46 -1.42
CA LEU A 206 -4.74 -4.77 0.00
C LEU A 206 -6.18 -4.45 0.40
N SER A 207 -6.87 -5.36 1.09
CA SER A 207 -8.26 -5.12 1.49
C SER A 207 -8.38 -4.03 2.55
N LYS A 208 -9.54 -3.36 2.60
CA LYS A 208 -9.85 -2.38 3.65
C LYS A 208 -9.78 -2.97 5.06
N SER A 209 -10.23 -4.21 5.22
CA SER A 209 -10.11 -4.98 6.47
C SER A 209 -8.65 -5.14 6.89
N GLN A 210 -7.75 -5.41 5.94
CA GLN A 210 -6.32 -5.55 6.20
C GLN A 210 -5.66 -4.22 6.58
N ILE A 211 -6.00 -3.11 5.91
CA ILE A 211 -5.53 -1.76 6.27
C ILE A 211 -6.03 -1.39 7.67
N CYS A 212 -7.30 -1.64 7.97
CA CYS A 212 -7.89 -1.41 9.30
C CYS A 212 -7.19 -2.26 10.38
N ALA A 213 -6.86 -3.51 10.08
CA ALA A 213 -6.10 -4.36 10.98
C ALA A 213 -4.67 -3.82 11.22
N GLY A 214 -4.06 -3.20 10.21
CA GLY A 214 -2.80 -2.45 10.33
C GLY A 214 -2.90 -1.28 11.31
N TYR A 215 -3.95 -0.46 11.21
CA TYR A 215 -4.20 0.65 12.14
C TYR A 215 -4.38 0.16 13.58
N LYS A 216 -5.16 -0.90 13.78
CA LYS A 216 -5.34 -1.51 15.11
C LYS A 216 -4.01 -2.00 15.70
N ALA A 217 -3.12 -2.57 14.89
CA ALA A 217 -1.80 -2.97 15.34
C ALA A 217 -0.92 -1.77 15.73
N LEU A 218 -0.98 -0.65 14.98
CA LEU A 218 -0.27 0.59 15.33
C LEU A 218 -0.83 1.24 16.59
N ASP A 219 -2.15 1.23 16.78
CA ASP A 219 -2.79 1.72 18.00
C ASP A 219 -2.26 0.95 19.23
N ASN A 220 -2.22 -0.39 19.17
CA ASN A 220 -1.62 -1.21 20.22
C ASN A 220 -0.15 -0.84 20.49
N ILE A 221 0.66 -0.62 19.45
CA ILE A 221 2.06 -0.17 19.60
C ILE A 221 2.12 1.19 20.32
N SER A 222 1.28 2.14 19.91
CA SER A 222 1.23 3.48 20.51
C SER A 222 0.87 3.43 22.00
N GLN A 223 -0.08 2.57 22.39
CA GLN A 223 -0.46 2.36 23.77
C GLN A 223 0.69 1.78 24.60
N MET A 224 1.44 0.82 24.05
CA MET A 224 2.62 0.24 24.72
C MET A 224 3.74 1.28 24.89
N ILE A 225 3.98 2.13 23.88
CA ILE A 225 4.96 3.23 23.98
C ILE A 225 4.52 4.25 25.05
N GLY A 226 3.24 4.61 25.09
CA GLY A 226 2.67 5.50 26.10
C GLY A 226 2.83 4.95 27.51
N ALA A 227 2.52 3.66 27.72
CA ALA A 227 2.68 2.99 29.01
C ALA A 227 4.16 2.92 29.45
N LEU A 228 5.08 2.62 28.53
CA LEU A 228 6.52 2.63 28.80
C LEU A 228 7.03 4.03 29.18
N SER A 229 6.55 5.08 28.50
CA SER A 229 6.89 6.46 28.83
C SER A 229 6.38 6.84 30.22
N ALA A 230 5.13 6.48 30.55
CA ALA A 230 4.54 6.76 31.85
C ALA A 230 5.29 6.07 33.00
N LEU A 231 5.68 4.79 32.83
CA LEU A 231 6.51 4.08 33.81
C LEU A 231 7.89 4.73 33.98
N SER A 232 8.49 5.22 32.90
CA SER A 232 9.78 5.90 32.97
C SER A 232 9.70 7.24 33.71
N GLN A 233 8.58 7.96 33.59
CA GLN A 233 8.36 9.23 34.29
C GLN A 233 8.07 9.01 35.78
N ALA A 234 7.29 7.99 36.14
CA ALA A 234 6.99 7.65 37.54
C ALA A 234 8.23 7.23 38.36
N CYS A 235 9.26 6.70 37.71
CA CYS A 235 10.52 6.32 38.38
C CYS A 235 11.42 7.53 38.71
N ASN A 236 11.19 8.68 38.07
CA ASN A 236 12.01 9.89 38.24
C ASN A 236 11.46 10.86 39.31
N THR A 237 10.25 10.65 39.83
CA THR A 237 9.60 11.54 40.81
C THR A 237 9.85 11.16 42.28
N GLU A 238 10.57 10.06 42.57
CA GLU A 238 10.82 9.57 43.95
C GLU A 238 12.17 10.02 44.57
N THR A 239 12.73 11.16 44.15
CA THR A 239 13.89 11.77 44.84
C THR A 239 13.50 13.02 45.63
N GLU A 240 12.72 12.85 46.70
CA GLU A 240 12.61 13.86 47.77
C GLU A 240 13.33 13.39 49.04
N THR A 241 14.23 14.24 49.49
CA THR A 241 15.11 14.09 50.64
C THR A 241 14.35 13.91 51.96
N LYS A 242 14.59 12.81 52.68
CA LYS A 242 14.32 12.71 54.13
C LYS A 242 15.62 12.45 54.90
N PRO A 243 15.89 13.19 56.00
CA PRO A 243 17.07 12.98 56.80
C PRO A 243 16.91 11.75 57.72
N ARG A 244 17.98 10.94 57.77
CA ARG A 244 18.32 9.93 58.80
C ARG A 244 17.19 8.99 59.25
N GLY A 245 17.10 7.85 58.58
CA GLY A 245 16.39 6.66 59.07
C GLY A 245 16.54 5.52 58.06
N ARG A 246 16.85 4.32 58.54
CA ARG A 246 17.20 3.11 57.77
C ARG A 246 16.22 2.84 56.61
N VAL A 247 16.59 3.20 55.38
CA VAL A 247 15.79 2.95 54.17
C VAL A 247 15.94 1.49 53.75
N LYS A 248 14.89 0.67 53.92
CA LYS A 248 14.73 -0.54 53.10
C LYS A 248 14.39 -0.06 51.69
N ARG A 249 15.33 -0.25 50.76
CA ARG A 249 15.18 0.05 49.33
C ARG A 249 13.96 -0.71 48.77
N ILE A 250 12.83 -0.03 48.61
CA ILE A 250 11.68 -0.51 47.85
C ILE A 250 11.98 -0.19 46.37
N VAL A 251 12.78 -1.04 45.70
CA VAL A 251 13.12 -0.88 44.26
C VAL A 251 12.69 -2.15 43.48
N LYS A 252 11.78 -2.96 44.04
CA LYS A 252 11.60 -4.36 43.62
C LYS A 252 10.40 -4.66 42.70
N THR A 253 9.66 -3.68 42.20
CA THR A 253 8.44 -3.93 41.40
C THR A 253 8.56 -3.51 39.92
N ASN A 254 9.19 -2.38 39.60
CA ASN A 254 9.04 -1.78 38.26
C ASN A 254 9.87 -2.46 37.15
N VAL A 255 10.92 -3.21 37.48
CA VAL A 255 11.80 -3.86 36.47
C VAL A 255 11.07 -5.00 35.74
N GLY A 256 10.27 -5.78 36.48
CA GLY A 256 9.50 -6.89 35.91
C GLY A 256 8.40 -6.40 34.96
N ASP A 257 7.72 -5.33 35.34
CA ASP A 257 6.61 -4.77 34.56
C ASP A 257 7.10 -4.04 33.30
N LYS A 258 8.23 -3.33 33.40
CA LYS A 258 8.90 -2.75 32.22
C LYS A 258 9.29 -3.83 31.21
N ARG A 259 9.89 -4.95 31.66
CA ARG A 259 10.27 -6.05 30.77
C ARG A 259 9.05 -6.67 30.08
N LYS A 260 7.96 -6.88 30.81
CA LYS A 260 6.70 -7.39 30.23
C LYS A 260 6.14 -6.45 29.16
N LEU A 261 6.17 -5.14 29.41
CA LEU A 261 5.72 -4.14 28.42
C LEU A 261 6.63 -4.10 27.19
N GLU A 262 7.95 -4.23 27.36
CA GLU A 262 8.88 -4.35 26.23
C GLU A 262 8.63 -5.61 25.40
N GLU A 263 8.31 -6.74 26.05
CA GLU A 263 7.89 -7.98 25.37
C GLU A 263 6.55 -7.77 24.62
N GLN A 264 5.57 -7.10 25.23
CA GLN A 264 4.29 -6.80 24.59
C GLN A 264 4.45 -5.84 23.40
N LEU A 265 5.27 -4.80 23.52
CA LEU A 265 5.60 -3.89 22.43
C LEU A 265 6.20 -4.65 21.24
N LEU A 266 7.10 -5.59 21.52
CA LEU A 266 7.74 -6.42 20.50
C LEU A 266 6.74 -7.34 19.79
N LEU A 267 5.82 -7.94 20.53
CA LEU A 267 4.72 -8.73 19.96
C LEU A 267 3.79 -7.85 19.11
N ALA A 268 3.47 -6.64 19.54
CA ALA A 268 2.67 -5.69 18.77
C ALA A 268 3.39 -5.27 17.46
N CYS A 269 4.71 -5.04 17.50
CA CYS A 269 5.51 -4.81 16.30
C CYS A 269 5.50 -6.02 15.34
N ASN A 270 5.60 -7.25 15.88
CA ASN A 270 5.48 -8.46 15.07
C ASN A 270 4.13 -8.56 14.39
N ASP A 271 3.05 -8.24 15.10
CA ASP A 271 1.69 -8.26 14.57
C ASP A 271 1.53 -7.23 13.43
N PHE A 272 2.01 -5.99 13.62
CA PHE A 272 1.99 -4.96 12.58
C PHE A 272 2.72 -5.40 11.30
N TYR A 273 3.98 -5.83 11.40
CA TYR A 273 4.76 -6.28 10.23
C TYR A 273 4.28 -7.60 9.63
N THR A 274 3.48 -8.35 10.37
CA THR A 274 2.82 -9.55 9.85
C THR A 274 1.59 -9.17 9.02
N ARG A 275 0.80 -8.20 9.48
CA ARG A 275 -0.39 -7.69 8.76
C ARG A 275 -0.02 -6.84 7.55
N ILE A 276 1.03 -6.02 7.66
CA ILE A 276 1.47 -5.11 6.62
C ILE A 276 2.86 -5.54 6.14
N PRO A 277 2.96 -6.21 4.97
CA PRO A 277 4.23 -6.75 4.48
C PRO A 277 5.28 -5.65 4.25
N HIS A 278 6.45 -5.81 4.87
CA HIS A 278 7.57 -4.89 4.74
C HIS A 278 8.83 -5.60 4.21
N ASP A 279 9.57 -4.96 3.31
CA ASP A 279 10.88 -5.39 2.84
C ASP A 279 12.02 -4.68 3.59
N PHE A 280 12.63 -5.39 4.53
CA PHE A 280 13.81 -4.93 5.27
C PHE A 280 15.13 -5.50 4.72
N GLY A 281 15.12 -6.12 3.54
CA GLY A 281 16.26 -6.87 3.02
C GLY A 281 16.69 -7.95 4.03
N MET A 282 18.00 -8.13 4.25
CA MET A 282 18.52 -9.11 5.22
C MET A 282 18.56 -8.60 6.67
N ARG A 283 18.21 -7.33 6.90
CA ARG A 283 18.25 -6.73 8.23
C ARG A 283 17.06 -7.18 9.07
N ILE A 284 17.26 -7.16 10.38
CA ILE A 284 16.19 -7.41 11.36
C ILE A 284 15.13 -6.30 11.21
N PRO A 285 13.82 -6.64 11.16
CA PRO A 285 12.77 -5.64 11.20
C PRO A 285 12.91 -4.75 12.45
N PRO A 286 12.91 -3.41 12.31
CA PRO A 286 13.14 -2.51 13.45
C PRO A 286 11.94 -2.51 14.41
N VAL A 287 12.20 -2.48 15.72
CA VAL A 287 11.14 -2.28 16.71
C VAL A 287 10.70 -0.82 16.66
N ILE A 288 9.39 -0.58 16.58
CA ILE A 288 8.81 0.77 16.63
C ILE A 288 8.75 1.18 18.11
N ARG A 289 9.50 2.22 18.49
CA ARG A 289 9.70 2.63 19.88
C ARG A 289 9.26 4.05 20.19
N THR A 290 9.02 4.85 19.15
CA THR A 290 8.73 6.28 19.31
C THR A 290 7.47 6.69 18.55
N MET A 291 6.78 7.72 19.03
CA MET A 291 5.59 8.25 18.35
C MET A 291 5.87 8.79 16.94
N PRO A 292 7.03 9.41 16.64
CA PRO A 292 7.38 9.75 15.26
C PRO A 292 7.47 8.54 14.32
N GLU A 293 8.01 7.40 14.78
CA GLU A 293 8.03 6.16 13.99
C GLU A 293 6.61 5.61 13.78
N VAL A 294 5.74 5.67 14.80
CA VAL A 294 4.32 5.33 14.66
C VAL A 294 3.65 6.23 13.63
N LYS A 295 3.88 7.55 13.68
CA LYS A 295 3.34 8.50 12.72
C LYS A 295 3.78 8.19 11.29
N SER A 296 5.06 7.89 11.08
CA SER A 296 5.55 7.45 9.76
C SER A 296 4.86 6.18 9.24
N LYS A 297 4.44 5.28 10.14
CA LYS A 297 3.65 4.09 9.76
C LYS A 297 2.16 4.37 9.57
N ILE A 298 1.62 5.40 10.22
CA ILE A 298 0.27 5.93 9.93
C ILE A 298 0.26 6.52 8.51
N GLU A 299 1.24 7.38 8.17
CA GLU A 299 1.39 7.97 6.84
C GLU A 299 1.48 6.89 5.74
N LEU A 300 2.16 5.77 6.02
CA LEU A 300 2.15 4.60 5.14
C LEU A 300 0.75 4.02 4.93
N LEU A 301 -0.04 3.82 6.00
CA LEU A 301 -1.39 3.26 5.90
C LEU A 301 -2.38 4.21 5.23
N GLU A 302 -2.24 5.52 5.46
CA GLU A 302 -3.01 6.58 4.78
C GLU A 302 -2.73 6.53 3.29
N ALA A 303 -1.46 6.56 2.90
CA ALA A 303 -1.08 6.48 1.50
C ALA A 303 -1.51 5.14 0.85
N LEU A 304 -1.48 4.01 1.57
CA LEU A 304 -2.01 2.74 1.05
C LEU A 304 -3.52 2.79 0.82
N SER A 305 -4.27 3.44 1.71
CA SER A 305 -5.72 3.67 1.58
C SER A 305 -6.04 4.58 0.39
N ASP A 306 -5.31 5.69 0.25
CA ASP A 306 -5.50 6.64 -0.85
C ASP A 306 -5.21 5.99 -2.21
N ILE A 307 -4.15 5.18 -2.28
CA ILE A 307 -3.84 4.44 -3.51
C ILE A 307 -4.89 3.36 -3.78
N GLU A 308 -5.39 2.63 -2.78
CA GLU A 308 -6.50 1.68 -2.96
C GLU A 308 -7.75 2.36 -3.54
N PHE A 309 -8.10 3.50 -2.98
CA PHE A 309 -9.20 4.33 -3.47
C PHE A 309 -8.96 4.82 -4.90
N ALA A 310 -7.78 5.39 -5.18
CA ALA A 310 -7.40 5.87 -6.51
C ALA A 310 -7.42 4.74 -7.55
N VAL A 311 -6.84 3.59 -7.24
CA VAL A 311 -6.85 2.41 -8.10
C VAL A 311 -8.29 1.95 -8.39
N ASN A 312 -9.17 1.93 -7.39
CA ASN A 312 -10.56 1.52 -7.57
C ASN A 312 -11.35 2.50 -8.44
N ILE A 313 -11.14 3.81 -8.26
CA ILE A 313 -11.68 4.83 -9.16
C ILE A 313 -11.21 4.58 -10.61
N LEU A 314 -9.93 4.23 -10.77
CA LEU A 314 -9.28 4.13 -12.09
C LEU A 314 -9.52 2.81 -12.84
N LYS A 315 -9.94 1.73 -12.15
CA LYS A 315 -10.16 0.39 -12.72
C LYS A 315 -11.45 0.20 -13.52
N ASN A 316 -12.45 1.08 -13.38
CA ASN A 316 -13.77 0.97 -14.04
C ASN A 316 -13.71 1.32 -15.55
N ASN A 317 -12.83 0.65 -16.29
CA ASN A 317 -12.61 0.83 -17.73
C ASN A 317 -13.62 -0.01 -18.51
N GLN A 318 -14.87 0.44 -18.58
CA GLN A 318 -15.68 0.08 -19.74
C GLN A 318 -15.00 0.71 -20.97
N SER A 319 -14.90 -0.08 -22.04
CA SER A 319 -14.24 0.24 -23.31
C SER A 319 -14.64 1.61 -23.87
N SER A 320 -13.98 2.68 -23.42
CA SER A 320 -14.21 4.03 -23.90
C SER A 320 -13.28 4.32 -25.08
N THR A 321 -13.82 5.02 -26.08
CA THR A 321 -13.06 5.58 -27.21
C THR A 321 -12.35 6.89 -26.84
N GLU A 322 -12.33 7.24 -25.56
CA GLU A 322 -11.81 8.51 -25.03
C GLU A 322 -10.36 8.37 -24.53
N ASN A 323 -9.64 9.50 -24.45
CA ASN A 323 -8.30 9.53 -23.87
C ASN A 323 -8.34 9.14 -22.37
N ILE A 324 -7.35 8.38 -21.90
CA ILE A 324 -7.26 7.91 -20.51
C ILE A 324 -7.21 9.08 -19.51
N ILE A 325 -6.52 10.16 -19.84
CA ILE A 325 -6.43 11.37 -19.01
C ILE A 325 -7.82 11.99 -18.82
N ASP A 326 -8.61 12.07 -19.90
CA ASP A 326 -9.98 12.63 -19.87
C ASP A 326 -10.91 11.76 -19.03
N VAL A 327 -10.79 10.43 -19.16
CA VAL A 327 -11.56 9.47 -18.36
C VAL A 327 -11.21 9.62 -16.87
N ASN A 328 -9.93 9.74 -16.54
CA ASN A 328 -9.46 9.89 -15.17
C ASN A 328 -9.89 11.24 -14.57
N TYR A 329 -9.84 12.32 -15.35
CA TYR A 329 -10.32 13.64 -14.95
C TYR A 329 -11.81 13.61 -14.57
N LYS A 330 -12.66 13.03 -15.43
CA LYS A 330 -14.10 12.89 -15.15
C LYS A 330 -14.37 12.16 -13.83
N ARG A 331 -13.55 11.16 -13.52
CA ARG A 331 -13.66 10.35 -12.29
C ARG A 331 -13.28 11.10 -11.02
N LEU A 332 -12.39 12.09 -11.10
CA LEU A 332 -12.14 12.99 -9.97
C LEU A 332 -13.40 13.76 -9.57
N ASN A 333 -14.38 13.87 -10.49
CA ASN A 333 -15.65 14.56 -10.30
C ASN A 333 -15.43 15.95 -9.68
N CYS A 334 -14.42 16.66 -10.17
CA CYS A 334 -13.99 17.97 -9.74
C CYS A 334 -13.66 18.75 -11.01
N ASP A 335 -14.25 19.93 -11.19
CA ASP A 335 -13.94 20.79 -12.32
C ASP A 335 -12.69 21.60 -12.00
N ILE A 336 -11.60 21.37 -12.75
CA ILE A 336 -10.29 21.99 -12.54
C ILE A 336 -9.98 22.86 -13.75
N LYS A 337 -9.84 24.17 -13.52
CA LYS A 337 -9.55 25.14 -14.57
C LYS A 337 -8.23 25.86 -14.27
N PRO A 338 -7.31 25.98 -15.24
CA PRO A 338 -6.10 26.76 -15.04
C PRO A 338 -6.45 28.25 -14.90
N LEU A 339 -5.95 28.88 -13.85
CA LEU A 339 -6.09 30.31 -13.62
C LEU A 339 -5.07 31.05 -14.48
N ARG A 340 -5.51 32.11 -15.17
CA ARG A 340 -4.62 32.91 -16.02
C ARG A 340 -3.77 33.84 -15.16
N SER A 341 -2.52 34.05 -15.55
CA SER A 341 -1.59 34.97 -14.87
C SER A 341 -2.06 36.43 -14.84
N THR A 342 -2.97 36.82 -15.74
CA THR A 342 -3.57 38.16 -15.77
C THR A 342 -4.72 38.33 -14.77
N ASP A 343 -5.18 37.25 -14.14
CA ASP A 343 -6.27 37.31 -13.18
C ASP A 343 -5.80 37.98 -11.88
N PRO A 344 -6.55 38.95 -11.31
CA PRO A 344 -6.20 39.56 -10.03
C PRO A 344 -5.98 38.53 -8.90
N MET A 345 -6.71 37.41 -8.92
CA MET A 345 -6.53 36.32 -7.97
C MET A 345 -5.16 35.66 -8.07
N TYR A 346 -4.55 35.64 -9.26
CA TYR A 346 -3.22 35.07 -9.44
C TYR A 346 -2.17 35.85 -8.65
N SER A 347 -2.22 37.20 -8.72
CA SER A 347 -1.33 38.05 -7.94
C SER A 347 -1.55 37.85 -6.45
N LEU A 348 -2.81 37.87 -6.01
CA LEU A 348 -3.14 37.70 -4.60
C LEU A 348 -2.61 36.38 -4.02
N LEU A 349 -2.76 35.27 -4.74
CA LEU A 349 -2.26 33.97 -4.31
C LEU A 349 -0.72 33.89 -4.33
N THR A 350 -0.09 34.59 -5.27
CA THR A 350 1.38 34.70 -5.34
C THR A 350 1.92 35.47 -4.15
N ASP A 351 1.32 36.63 -3.84
CA ASP A 351 1.67 37.45 -2.69
C ASP A 351 1.44 36.65 -1.39
N TYR A 352 0.30 35.96 -1.28
CA TYR A 352 -0.02 35.14 -0.12
C TYR A 352 1.02 34.05 0.13
N MET A 353 1.49 33.35 -0.92
CA MET A 353 2.55 32.34 -0.79
C MET A 353 3.87 32.96 -0.29
N HIS A 354 4.28 34.10 -0.85
CA HIS A 354 5.55 34.73 -0.50
C HIS A 354 5.53 35.35 0.91
N GLU A 355 4.45 36.03 1.28
CA GLU A 355 4.32 36.70 2.58
C GLU A 355 4.17 35.72 3.75
N THR A 356 3.64 34.52 3.50
CA THR A 356 3.45 33.48 4.53
C THR A 356 4.59 32.46 4.61
N HIS A 357 5.67 32.63 3.83
CA HIS A 357 6.84 31.75 3.92
C HIS A 357 7.55 31.92 5.26
N GLY A 358 7.41 30.93 6.14
CA GLY A 358 7.95 30.98 7.50
C GLY A 358 9.46 31.20 7.53
N VAL A 359 9.92 32.17 8.31
CA VAL A 359 11.34 32.56 8.42
C VAL A 359 12.27 31.42 8.87
N THR A 360 11.74 30.41 9.55
CA THR A 360 12.47 29.22 10.01
C THR A 360 12.66 28.16 8.92
N HIS A 361 11.95 28.25 7.79
CA HIS A 361 11.99 27.29 6.68
C HIS A 361 12.82 27.84 5.50
N ASN A 362 14.03 28.33 5.79
CA ASN A 362 14.92 28.98 4.81
C ASN A 362 15.83 28.01 4.02
N TRP A 363 15.63 26.70 4.21
CA TRP A 363 16.38 25.66 3.49
C TRP A 363 15.82 25.37 2.08
N TYR A 364 14.70 25.99 1.72
CA TYR A 364 14.10 25.96 0.38
C TYR A 364 13.38 27.28 0.07
N THR A 365 13.09 27.48 -1.22
CA THR A 365 12.22 28.54 -1.73
C THR A 365 11.12 27.92 -2.57
N LEU A 366 9.97 28.59 -2.65
CA LEU A 366 8.82 28.16 -3.45
C LEU A 366 8.68 29.03 -4.70
N GLU A 367 8.34 28.40 -5.81
CA GLU A 367 8.02 29.04 -7.09
C GLU A 367 6.66 28.51 -7.56
N ILE A 368 5.75 29.42 -7.93
CA ILE A 368 4.44 29.06 -8.47
C ILE A 368 4.60 28.75 -9.95
N LEU A 369 4.35 27.48 -10.33
CA LEU A 369 4.35 27.04 -11.72
C LEU A 369 2.98 27.22 -12.38
N ASP A 370 1.92 26.76 -11.71
CA ASP A 370 0.54 26.83 -12.18
C ASP A 370 -0.41 27.04 -10.98
N ILE A 371 -1.53 27.72 -11.22
CA ILE A 371 -2.63 27.85 -10.27
C ILE A 371 -3.89 27.27 -10.92
N PHE A 372 -4.65 26.49 -10.16
CA PHE A 372 -5.90 25.89 -10.63
C PHE A 372 -7.07 26.32 -9.75
N GLU A 373 -8.15 26.73 -10.38
CA GLU A 373 -9.46 26.85 -9.75
C GLU A 373 -10.10 25.45 -9.72
N CYS A 374 -10.48 24.99 -8.52
CA CYS A 374 -11.09 23.68 -8.30
C CYS A 374 -12.53 23.86 -7.83
N GLN A 375 -13.48 23.26 -8.53
CA GLN A 375 -14.89 23.27 -8.17
C GLN A 375 -15.41 21.84 -7.99
N LYS A 376 -15.59 21.43 -6.74
CA LYS A 376 -16.20 20.17 -6.36
C LYS A 376 -17.70 20.36 -6.15
N SER A 377 -18.52 19.83 -7.07
CA SER A 377 -19.98 20.01 -7.04
C SER A 377 -20.64 19.52 -5.74
N ALA A 378 -20.12 18.45 -5.13
CA ALA A 378 -20.61 17.91 -3.87
C ALA A 378 -20.38 18.86 -2.67
N GLU A 379 -19.29 19.62 -2.65
CA GLU A 379 -18.92 20.46 -1.50
C GLU A 379 -19.78 21.73 -1.39
N GLN A 380 -20.28 22.26 -2.51
CA GLN A 380 -21.08 23.49 -2.50
C GLN A 380 -22.36 23.36 -1.66
N GLY A 381 -22.96 22.16 -1.60
CA GLY A 381 -24.14 21.88 -0.78
C GLY A 381 -23.82 21.54 0.68
N GLU A 382 -22.61 21.08 0.97
CA GLU A 382 -22.19 20.66 2.31
C GLU A 382 -21.48 21.78 3.10
N PHE A 383 -20.94 22.76 2.39
CA PHE A 383 -20.20 23.86 2.99
C PHE A 383 -21.12 24.76 3.84
N LYS A 384 -20.73 24.95 5.10
CA LYS A 384 -21.45 25.80 6.06
C LYS A 384 -20.59 27.00 6.42
N ASP A 385 -21.15 28.20 6.26
CA ASP A 385 -20.54 29.42 6.79
C ASP A 385 -20.72 29.49 8.30
N TYR A 386 -19.62 29.64 9.02
CA TYR A 386 -19.63 29.87 10.46
C TYR A 386 -19.16 31.29 10.83
N GLY A 387 -18.93 32.17 9.85
CA GLY A 387 -18.62 33.59 10.08
C GLY A 387 -17.14 33.93 10.28
N ASN A 388 -16.23 32.98 10.05
CA ASN A 388 -14.77 33.19 10.11
C ASN A 388 -14.10 32.52 8.90
N ARG A 389 -14.51 32.96 7.71
CA ARG A 389 -13.98 32.48 6.43
C ARG A 389 -12.71 33.20 6.04
#